data_AF-A0A1N6K9V0-F1
#
_entry.id   AF-A0A1N6K9V0-F1
#
_cell.length_a   1.000
_cell.length_b   1.000
_cell.length_c   1.000
_cell.angle_alpha   90.00
_cell.angle_beta   90.00
_cell.angle_gamma   90.00
#
_symmetry.space_group_name_H-M   'P 1'
#
loop_
_entity.id
_entity.type
_entity.pdbx_description
1 polymer ?
#
loop_
_entity_poly.entity_id
_entity_poly.type
_entity_poly.pdbx_seq_one_letter_code
_entity_poly.pdbx_strand_id
1 'polypeptide(L)'
;MANQGLDRQVTPHRPRRWLLVAVWVTALAAPVGAIGYLMYANLLNPRSTELLAGTYDGFYWDAAQLQIAYARLENQLLLYRNGTDADYPRLQLRYEVLQSKLHVMAGSTRMLIDQVALLQRQEGEIQTLEHTLDQLEPDIAALPQDSRRADRIVATLRAHWQEVNDLALTRRFADVADREALTRDFIDKRRMLFAAGIMLVLLSAAATLLLVVNGRRRSRLIRQQRAALEAEHQATRAAREASLAKDAFLGMISHELRTPLHAIVSSIELLGFNFQSEADRKVIQRLESAARHLEAQMRDLTDYARLGAGKLELRYEQFEPRELLASIVDEHSPSALARGLTLASEASGLTGPVDSDPHRIRQIVSNLVTNAIRYTEKGSVRVRLVQRLAVLTIEVSDTGPGVPPKQLPLMFKEFTQLDGSRTRRFEGAGMGLAIVQGLLKLFGGSVAVESEVGKGTTFTVTIPVGPVEPAAQPDAKAASAQEGERSQVLIVDDNGLIRESLLEMIAHMGYDATAVANAKDALAWLDVRRCDVMLLDLHMPDQDGYAFFAEFTARGGPSAGAPVIAISAYAPEAPPTDTAPFFEYLVKPVHYEQLRSALQRALAARSVV
;
A
#
# COMPACT_ATOMS: atom_id res chain seq x y z
N MET A 1 25.93 -11.00 22.96
CA MET A 1 26.25 -10.05 21.89
C MET A 1 24.93 -9.58 21.28
N ALA A 2 24.34 -8.54 21.87
CA ALA A 2 24.49 -7.14 21.46
C ALA A 2 23.60 -6.81 20.24
N ASN A 3 22.31 -6.58 20.50
CA ASN A 3 21.55 -5.64 19.69
C ASN A 3 20.60 -4.86 20.61
N GLN A 4 21.15 -3.82 21.23
CA GLN A 4 20.42 -2.83 22.01
C GLN A 4 19.58 -2.00 21.02
N GLY A 5 18.29 -2.34 20.93
CA GLY A 5 17.31 -1.54 20.22
C GLY A 5 17.14 -0.19 20.91
N LEU A 6 17.47 0.87 20.18
CA LEU A 6 17.34 2.27 20.57
C LEU A 6 15.93 2.58 21.10
N ASP A 7 15.85 2.71 22.42
CA ASP A 7 14.73 3.33 23.12
C ASP A 7 14.79 4.86 22.91
N ARG A 8 14.40 5.30 21.71
CA ARG A 8 14.12 6.73 21.47
C ARG A 8 12.76 7.04 22.08
N GLN A 9 12.79 7.42 23.36
CA GLN A 9 11.74 8.17 24.02
C GLN A 9 11.39 9.40 23.18
N VAL A 10 10.33 9.29 22.36
CA VAL A 10 9.67 10.44 21.76
C VAL A 10 8.93 11.15 22.88
N THR A 11 9.62 12.09 23.51
CA THR A 11 9.00 13.05 24.42
C THR A 11 7.79 13.67 23.71
N PRO A 12 6.60 13.72 24.34
CA PRO A 12 5.45 14.33 23.71
C PRO A 12 5.72 15.84 23.68
N HIS A 13 6.18 16.33 22.53
CA HIS A 13 6.37 17.74 22.27
C HIS A 13 5.06 18.49 22.59
N ARG A 14 5.04 19.07 23.79
CA ARG A 14 4.06 20.03 24.29
C ARG A 14 4.18 21.47 23.73
N PRO A 15 5.09 21.88 22.80
CA PRO A 15 5.17 23.29 22.45
C PRO A 15 4.06 23.71 21.48
N ARG A 16 3.32 22.79 20.85
CA ARG A 16 2.33 23.15 19.81
C ARG A 16 1.15 23.99 20.33
N ARG A 17 0.69 23.76 21.57
CA ARG A 17 -0.43 24.55 22.13
C ARG A 17 0.01 25.96 22.51
N TRP A 18 1.20 26.11 23.09
CA TRP A 18 1.76 27.41 23.44
C TRP A 18 2.15 28.21 22.20
N LEU A 19 2.69 27.57 21.16
CA LEU A 19 2.96 28.20 19.87
C LEU A 19 1.68 28.68 19.18
N LEU A 20 0.63 27.85 19.18
CA LEU A 20 -0.67 28.27 18.65
C LEU A 20 -1.20 29.48 19.43
N VAL A 21 -1.23 29.41 20.76
CA VAL A 21 -1.70 30.52 21.61
C VAL A 21 -0.86 31.78 21.41
N ALA A 22 0.47 31.66 21.27
CA ALA A 22 1.37 32.79 21.02
C ALA A 22 1.11 33.42 19.64
N VAL A 23 0.88 32.61 18.60
CA VAL A 23 0.46 33.07 17.27
C VAL A 23 -0.91 33.75 17.33
N TRP A 24 -1.84 33.23 18.13
CA TRP A 24 -3.15 33.86 18.36
C TRP A 24 -3.05 35.22 19.03
N VAL A 25 -2.23 35.32 20.08
CA VAL A 25 -2.01 36.58 20.82
C VAL A 25 -1.33 37.61 19.93
N THR A 26 -0.33 37.22 19.14
CA THR A 26 0.35 38.14 18.21
C THR A 26 -0.55 38.58 17.05
N ALA A 27 -1.35 37.68 16.48
CA ALA A 27 -2.27 38.01 15.39
C ALA A 27 -3.41 38.94 15.83
N LEU A 28 -3.89 38.82 17.07
CA LEU A 28 -4.92 39.71 17.63
C LEU A 28 -4.34 41.01 18.23
N ALA A 29 -3.11 41.00 18.75
CA ALA A 29 -2.50 42.15 19.40
C ALA A 29 -2.25 43.31 18.43
N ALA A 30 -1.87 43.05 17.17
CA ALA A 30 -1.62 44.10 16.18
C ALA A 30 -2.90 44.90 15.81
N PRO A 31 -4.02 44.28 15.40
CA PRO A 31 -5.25 45.02 15.10
C PRO A 31 -5.88 45.65 16.35
N VAL A 32 -5.85 44.96 17.50
CA VAL A 32 -6.35 45.52 18.77
C VAL A 32 -5.49 46.70 19.22
N GLY A 33 -4.17 46.60 19.07
CA GLY A 33 -3.23 47.68 19.38
C GLY A 33 -3.35 48.86 18.42
N ALA A 34 -3.55 48.61 17.12
CA ALA A 34 -3.75 49.66 16.13
C ALA A 34 -5.08 50.41 16.36
N ILE A 35 -6.16 49.67 16.64
CA ILE A 35 -7.46 50.27 17.00
C ILE A 35 -7.34 51.00 18.33
N GLY A 36 -6.69 50.40 19.33
CA GLY A 36 -6.45 51.02 20.63
C GLY A 36 -5.60 52.30 20.52
N TYR A 37 -4.59 52.32 19.65
CA TYR A 37 -3.76 53.49 19.37
C TYR A 37 -4.53 54.58 18.62
N LEU A 38 -5.30 54.22 17.59
CA LEU A 38 -6.18 55.16 16.86
C LEU A 38 -7.25 55.75 17.78
N MET A 39 -7.78 54.93 18.69
CA MET A 39 -8.68 55.38 19.74
C MET A 39 -7.96 56.31 20.71
N TYR A 40 -6.80 55.92 21.25
CA TYR A 40 -6.01 56.73 22.19
C TYR A 40 -5.63 58.10 21.61
N ALA A 41 -5.12 58.11 20.37
CA ALA A 41 -4.73 59.32 19.66
C ALA A 41 -5.91 60.27 19.41
N ASN A 42 -7.12 59.74 19.16
CA ASN A 42 -8.32 60.55 18.92
C ASN A 42 -9.18 60.83 20.16
N LEU A 43 -9.05 60.09 21.27
CA LEU A 43 -9.95 60.25 22.44
C LEU A 43 -9.43 61.20 23.51
N LEU A 44 -8.12 61.21 23.77
CA LEU A 44 -7.60 61.66 25.08
C LEU A 44 -6.76 62.95 25.06
N ASN A 45 -6.42 63.47 23.88
CA ASN A 45 -5.64 64.70 23.82
C ASN A 45 -6.45 65.87 23.25
N PRO A 46 -7.22 66.60 24.08
CA PRO A 46 -7.89 67.82 23.64
C PRO A 46 -6.93 68.87 23.07
N ARG A 47 -5.63 68.79 23.38
CA ARG A 47 -4.60 69.64 22.74
C ARG A 47 -4.27 69.21 21.29
N SER A 48 -4.50 67.95 20.93
CA SER A 48 -4.28 67.50 19.55
C SER A 48 -5.36 68.01 18.59
N THR A 49 -6.59 68.22 19.09
CA THR A 49 -7.65 68.93 18.36
C THR A 49 -7.35 70.42 18.19
N GLU A 50 -6.74 71.08 19.19
CA GLU A 50 -6.23 72.45 19.02
C GLU A 50 -5.05 72.54 18.04
N LEU A 51 -4.19 71.52 17.99
CA LEU A 51 -3.03 71.47 17.09
C LEU A 51 -3.40 71.11 15.63
N LEU A 52 -4.43 70.29 15.40
CA LEU A 52 -4.95 69.97 14.06
C LEU A 52 -5.83 71.08 13.48
N ALA A 53 -6.48 71.88 14.33
CA ALA A 53 -7.09 73.15 13.95
C ALA A 53 -6.05 74.25 13.68
N GLY A 54 -4.76 73.97 13.88
CA GLY A 54 -3.66 74.91 13.71
C GLY A 54 -3.67 76.02 14.75
N THR A 55 -2.61 76.81 14.78
CA THR A 55 -2.62 78.17 15.33
C THR A 55 -3.56 79.05 14.50
N TYR A 56 -4.86 78.74 14.52
CA TYR A 56 -5.88 79.58 13.95
C TYR A 56 -6.05 80.76 14.91
N ASP A 57 -5.24 81.81 14.69
CA ASP A 57 -5.61 83.15 15.13
C ASP A 57 -6.87 83.50 14.33
N GLY A 58 -8.02 83.00 14.80
CA GLY A 58 -9.25 82.97 14.01
C GLY A 58 -9.71 84.36 13.59
N PHE A 59 -10.70 84.42 12.70
CA PHE A 59 -11.23 85.67 12.15
C PHE A 59 -11.55 86.73 13.23
N TYR A 60 -11.88 86.28 14.44
CA TYR A 60 -12.06 87.12 15.62
C TYR A 60 -10.81 87.90 16.04
N TRP A 61 -9.61 87.31 16.00
CA TRP A 61 -8.37 87.93 16.45
C TRP A 61 -7.97 89.12 15.58
N ASP A 62 -8.08 88.99 14.26
CA ASP A 62 -7.82 90.09 13.33
C ASP A 62 -8.76 91.28 13.59
N ALA A 63 -10.04 90.99 13.83
CA ALA A 63 -11.03 92.01 14.08
C ALA A 63 -10.87 92.67 15.46
N ALA A 64 -10.51 91.89 16.49
CA ALA A 64 -10.16 92.41 17.81
C ALA A 64 -8.91 93.30 17.75
N GLN A 65 -7.90 92.93 16.95
CA GLN A 65 -6.71 93.76 16.72
C GLN A 65 -7.06 95.08 16.02
N LEU A 66 -7.98 95.05 15.05
CA LEU A 66 -8.48 96.27 14.40
C LEU A 66 -9.19 97.19 15.41
N GLN A 67 -10.13 96.64 16.19
CA GLN A 67 -10.82 97.40 17.25
C GLN A 67 -9.85 98.06 18.24
N ILE A 68 -8.84 97.29 18.67
CA ILE A 68 -7.81 97.79 19.58
C ILE A 68 -6.97 98.89 18.92
N ALA A 69 -6.58 98.73 17.66
CA ALA A 69 -5.82 99.75 16.93
C ALA A 69 -6.64 101.03 16.76
N TYR A 70 -7.93 100.90 16.46
CA TYR A 70 -8.87 101.99 16.29
C TYR A 70 -9.04 102.82 17.58
N ALA A 71 -9.32 102.14 18.69
CA ALA A 71 -9.45 102.77 20.00
C ALA A 71 -8.13 103.40 20.48
N ARG A 72 -6.97 102.81 20.16
CA ARG A 72 -5.66 103.39 20.50
C ARG A 72 -5.38 104.67 19.72
N LEU A 73 -5.73 104.72 18.43
CA LEU A 73 -5.57 105.92 17.62
C LEU A 73 -6.49 107.05 18.12
N GLU A 74 -7.77 106.75 18.37
CA GLU A 74 -8.72 107.74 18.90
C GLU A 74 -8.22 108.32 20.24
N ASN A 75 -7.80 107.46 21.17
CA ASN A 75 -7.25 107.91 22.46
C ASN A 75 -5.99 108.78 22.29
N GLN A 76 -5.08 108.40 21.37
CA GLN A 76 -3.88 109.19 21.10
C GLN A 76 -4.22 110.57 20.50
N LEU A 77 -5.21 110.65 19.61
CA LEU A 77 -5.71 111.91 19.05
C LEU A 77 -6.31 112.83 20.12
N LEU A 78 -7.07 112.26 21.07
CA LEU A 78 -7.65 113.03 22.18
C LEU A 78 -6.56 113.58 23.13
N LEU A 79 -5.51 112.80 23.40
CA LEU A 79 -4.36 113.25 24.20
C LEU A 79 -3.54 114.33 23.48
N TYR A 80 -3.36 114.18 22.16
CA TYR A 80 -2.66 115.16 21.32
C TYR A 80 -3.41 116.49 21.27
N ARG A 81 -4.74 116.45 21.11
CA ARG A 81 -5.60 117.64 21.10
C ARG A 81 -5.49 118.44 22.40
N ASN A 82 -5.51 117.77 23.55
CA ASN A 82 -5.47 118.43 24.85
C ASN A 82 -4.05 118.89 25.25
N GLY A 83 -3.05 118.73 24.37
CA GLY A 83 -1.65 119.07 24.61
C GLY A 83 -0.98 118.19 25.68
N THR A 84 -1.61 117.08 26.06
CA THR A 84 -1.11 116.16 27.11
C THR A 84 -0.01 115.24 26.57
N ASP A 85 -0.09 114.86 25.29
CA ASP A 85 0.94 114.10 24.58
C ASP A 85 1.16 114.71 23.19
N ALA A 86 2.22 115.52 23.02
CA ALA A 86 2.55 116.20 21.76
C ALA A 86 3.43 115.36 20.81
N ASP A 87 3.62 114.06 21.09
CA ASP A 87 4.43 113.14 20.30
C ASP A 87 3.71 112.78 18.97
N TYR A 88 3.86 113.64 17.96
CA TYR A 88 3.34 113.42 16.61
C TYR A 88 3.85 112.12 15.96
N PRO A 89 5.16 111.78 16.03
CA PRO A 89 5.65 110.49 15.52
C PRO A 89 4.90 109.27 16.09
N ARG A 90 4.57 109.29 17.38
CA ARG A 90 3.77 108.23 18.01
C ARG A 90 2.35 108.16 17.46
N LEU A 91 1.72 109.30 17.19
CA LEU A 91 0.39 109.37 16.59
C LEU A 91 0.40 108.84 15.16
N GLN A 92 1.38 109.24 14.36
CA GLN A 92 1.58 108.72 13.01
C GLN A 92 1.78 107.20 13.02
N LEU A 93 2.61 106.67 13.93
CA LEU A 93 2.78 105.22 14.09
C LEU A 93 1.46 104.52 14.46
N ARG A 94 0.61 105.11 15.31
CA ARG A 94 -0.71 104.54 15.65
C ARG A 94 -1.63 104.47 14.44
N TYR A 95 -1.56 105.47 13.57
CA TYR A 95 -2.32 105.50 12.32
C TYR A 95 -1.82 104.45 11.31
N GLU A 96 -0.51 104.34 11.11
CA GLU A 96 0.10 103.31 10.27
C GLU A 96 -0.23 101.89 10.77
N VAL A 97 -0.22 101.68 12.10
CA VAL A 97 -0.66 100.40 12.69
C VAL A 97 -2.13 100.13 12.40
N LEU A 98 -3.01 101.14 12.46
CA LEU A 98 -4.43 100.96 12.14
C LEU A 98 -4.61 100.55 10.67
N GLN A 99 -3.96 101.25 9.73
CA GLN A 99 -3.99 100.88 8.31
C GLN A 99 -3.46 99.45 8.07
N SER A 100 -2.35 99.10 8.72
CA SER A 100 -1.79 97.74 8.64
C SER A 100 -2.76 96.68 9.17
N LYS A 101 -3.45 96.92 10.29
CA LYS A 101 -4.46 95.98 10.83
C LYS A 101 -5.67 95.85 9.93
N LEU A 102 -6.12 96.93 9.31
CA LEU A 102 -7.22 96.87 8.34
C LEU A 102 -6.82 96.04 7.10
N HIS A 103 -5.59 96.21 6.61
CA HIS A 103 -5.09 95.45 5.47
C HIS A 103 -4.94 93.95 5.76
N VAL A 104 -4.42 93.59 6.94
CA VAL A 104 -4.35 92.19 7.39
C VAL A 104 -5.75 91.59 7.46
N MET A 105 -6.70 92.34 8.02
CA MET A 105 -8.09 91.93 8.13
C MET A 105 -8.77 91.75 6.75
N ALA A 106 -8.47 92.63 5.79
CA ALA A 106 -8.91 92.51 4.40
C ALA A 106 -8.40 91.22 3.76
N GLY A 107 -7.12 90.91 3.97
CA GLY A 107 -6.51 89.65 3.51
C GLY A 107 -7.17 88.41 4.10
N SER A 108 -7.47 88.40 5.40
CA SER A 108 -8.13 87.25 6.05
C SER A 108 -9.60 87.10 5.66
N THR A 109 -10.31 88.18 5.32
CA THR A 109 -11.70 88.12 4.80
C THR A 109 -11.83 87.21 3.59
N ARG A 110 -10.84 87.25 2.70
CA ARG A 110 -10.85 86.48 1.44
C ARG A 110 -10.79 84.97 1.68
N MET A 111 -10.47 84.53 2.90
CA MET A 111 -10.48 83.11 3.30
C MET A 111 -11.86 82.61 3.77
N LEU A 112 -12.87 83.47 3.94
CA LEU A 112 -14.25 83.11 4.32
C LEU A 112 -15.06 82.55 3.13
N ILE A 113 -14.52 81.56 2.42
CA ILE A 113 -15.09 81.04 1.16
C ILE A 113 -16.46 80.37 1.37
N ASP A 114 -16.67 79.74 2.53
CA ASP A 114 -17.87 78.95 2.81
C ASP A 114 -19.10 79.81 3.24
N GLN A 115 -18.91 81.12 3.45
CA GLN A 115 -19.98 82.05 3.87
C GLN A 115 -20.09 83.25 2.91
N VAL A 116 -20.44 82.99 1.65
CA VAL A 116 -20.46 83.98 0.55
C VAL A 116 -21.20 85.28 0.89
N ALA A 117 -22.37 85.20 1.53
CA ALA A 117 -23.14 86.38 1.91
C ALA A 117 -22.45 87.23 3.00
N LEU A 118 -21.74 86.58 3.92
CA LEU A 118 -20.95 87.26 4.93
C LEU A 118 -19.71 87.90 4.32
N LEU A 119 -19.02 87.18 3.44
CA LEU A 119 -17.84 87.65 2.73
C LEU A 119 -18.13 88.94 1.95
N GLN A 120 -19.22 88.96 1.17
CA GLN A 120 -19.62 90.13 0.39
C GLN A 120 -19.92 91.36 1.26
N ARG A 121 -20.59 91.15 2.40
CA ARG A 121 -20.88 92.24 3.35
C ARG A 121 -19.61 92.81 3.98
N GLN A 122 -18.73 91.95 4.47
CA GLN A 122 -17.48 92.38 5.11
C GLN A 122 -16.55 93.08 4.13
N GLU A 123 -16.49 92.63 2.87
CA GLU A 123 -15.68 93.28 1.84
C GLU A 123 -16.14 94.72 1.58
N GLY A 124 -17.45 94.98 1.55
CA GLY A 124 -18.00 96.34 1.43
C GLY A 124 -17.70 97.22 2.65
N GLU A 125 -17.81 96.69 3.87
CA GLU A 125 -17.48 97.41 5.11
C GLU A 125 -15.98 97.74 5.19
N ILE A 126 -15.11 96.81 4.77
CA ILE A 126 -13.66 97.01 4.72
C ILE A 126 -13.28 98.07 3.68
N GLN A 127 -13.82 98.01 2.46
CA GLN A 127 -13.56 99.01 1.43
C GLN A 127 -13.99 100.42 1.88
N THR A 128 -15.11 100.51 2.61
CA THR A 128 -15.59 101.78 3.19
C THR A 128 -14.59 102.32 4.22
N LEU A 129 -14.07 101.47 5.10
CA LEU A 129 -13.06 101.85 6.09
C LEU A 129 -11.72 102.20 5.46
N GLU A 130 -11.26 101.47 4.43
CA GLU A 130 -10.01 101.77 3.71
C GLU A 130 -10.10 103.16 3.08
N HIS A 131 -11.20 103.43 2.36
CA HIS A 131 -11.43 104.75 1.77
C HIS A 131 -11.51 105.87 2.81
N THR A 132 -12.11 105.59 3.97
CA THR A 132 -12.21 106.56 5.08
C THR A 132 -10.84 106.88 5.67
N LEU A 133 -9.99 105.86 5.90
CA LEU A 133 -8.64 106.08 6.41
C LEU A 133 -7.81 106.88 5.40
N ASP A 134 -7.83 106.53 4.11
CA ASP A 134 -7.10 107.27 3.07
C ASP A 134 -7.48 108.76 3.02
N GLN A 135 -8.76 109.09 3.27
CA GLN A 135 -9.21 110.48 3.36
C GLN A 135 -8.70 111.24 4.60
N LEU A 136 -8.34 110.53 5.67
CA LEU A 136 -7.81 111.10 6.91
C LEU A 136 -6.30 111.38 6.85
N GLU A 137 -5.57 110.72 5.96
CA GLU A 137 -4.12 110.90 5.78
C GLU A 137 -3.68 112.38 5.65
N PRO A 138 -4.30 113.23 4.79
CA PRO A 138 -3.92 114.64 4.70
C PRO A 138 -4.23 115.45 5.97
N ASP A 139 -5.29 115.08 6.71
CA ASP A 139 -5.63 115.73 7.97
C ASP A 139 -4.68 115.31 9.10
N ILE A 140 -4.19 114.06 9.09
CA ILE A 140 -3.17 113.56 10.01
C ILE A 140 -1.83 114.25 9.75
N ALA A 141 -1.40 114.34 8.49
CA ALA A 141 -0.14 115.01 8.11
C ALA A 141 -0.09 116.50 8.51
N ALA A 142 -1.26 117.15 8.58
CA ALA A 142 -1.39 118.56 8.94
C ALA A 142 -1.50 118.83 10.46
N LEU A 143 -1.60 117.81 11.31
CA LEU A 143 -1.73 117.95 12.77
C LEU A 143 -0.64 118.78 13.47
N PRO A 144 0.65 118.74 13.06
CA PRO A 144 1.69 119.59 13.64
C PRO A 144 1.46 121.09 13.38
N GLN A 145 0.73 121.43 12.31
CA GLN A 145 0.43 122.80 11.91
C GLN A 145 -0.93 123.27 12.44
N ASP A 146 -1.90 122.36 12.57
CA ASP A 146 -3.24 122.66 13.06
C ASP A 146 -3.80 121.50 13.91
N SER A 147 -3.60 121.59 15.23
CA SER A 147 -4.08 120.57 16.17
C SER A 147 -5.60 120.51 16.27
N ARG A 148 -6.36 121.50 15.75
CA ARG A 148 -7.84 121.45 15.73
C ARG A 148 -8.38 120.42 14.73
N ARG A 149 -7.56 120.00 13.75
CA ARG A 149 -7.92 118.90 12.83
C ARG A 149 -8.12 117.57 13.56
N ALA A 150 -7.55 117.41 14.75
CA ALA A 150 -7.79 116.23 15.59
C ALA A 150 -9.28 116.00 15.89
N ASP A 151 -10.08 117.06 16.07
CA ASP A 151 -11.53 116.91 16.33
C ASP A 151 -12.28 116.37 15.11
N ARG A 152 -11.85 116.74 13.90
CA ARG A 152 -12.42 116.22 12.65
C ARG A 152 -12.07 114.74 12.47
N ILE A 153 -10.81 114.37 12.71
CA ILE A 153 -10.36 112.97 12.63
C ILE A 153 -11.11 112.11 13.66
N VAL A 154 -11.24 112.58 14.91
CA VAL A 154 -12.00 111.86 15.95
C VAL A 154 -13.48 111.75 15.58
N ALA A 155 -14.10 112.79 15.02
CA ALA A 155 -15.49 112.72 14.57
C ALA A 155 -15.69 111.70 13.44
N THR A 156 -14.78 111.66 12.47
CA THR A 156 -14.80 110.64 11.39
C THR A 156 -14.58 109.23 11.95
N LEU A 157 -13.63 109.05 12.87
CA LEU A 157 -13.42 107.75 13.52
C LEU A 157 -14.66 107.32 14.32
N ARG A 158 -15.32 108.23 15.04
CA ARG A 158 -16.55 107.88 15.77
C ARG A 158 -17.71 107.55 14.85
N ALA A 159 -17.81 108.21 13.69
CA ALA A 159 -18.84 107.94 12.71
C ALA A 159 -18.78 106.49 12.18
N HIS A 160 -17.57 105.94 12.03
CA HIS A 160 -17.35 104.59 11.50
C HIS A 160 -17.08 103.51 12.55
N TRP A 161 -17.29 103.81 13.84
CA TRP A 161 -17.06 102.85 14.93
C TRP A 161 -18.04 101.66 14.88
N GLN A 162 -19.28 101.89 14.43
CA GLN A 162 -20.29 100.84 14.31
C GLN A 162 -19.87 99.77 13.30
N GLU A 163 -19.32 100.18 12.16
CA GLU A 163 -18.82 99.30 11.10
C GLU A 163 -17.65 98.45 11.61
N VAL A 164 -16.68 99.05 12.31
CA VAL A 164 -15.57 98.31 12.93
C VAL A 164 -16.07 97.30 13.98
N ASN A 165 -17.12 97.65 14.73
CA ASN A 165 -17.70 96.77 15.73
C ASN A 165 -18.54 95.63 15.12
N ASP A 166 -19.31 95.91 14.06
CA ASP A 166 -20.10 94.90 13.36
C ASP A 166 -19.22 93.86 12.65
N LEU A 167 -18.12 94.32 12.04
CA LEU A 167 -17.06 93.46 11.49
C LEU A 167 -16.51 92.49 12.54
N ALA A 168 -16.22 92.99 13.75
CA ALA A 168 -15.68 92.17 14.83
C ALA A 168 -16.69 91.18 15.41
N LEU A 169 -17.94 91.61 15.63
CA LEU A 169 -19.00 90.74 16.14
C LEU A 169 -19.35 89.63 15.16
N THR A 170 -19.49 89.97 13.88
CA THR A 170 -19.92 88.99 12.89
C THR A 170 -18.85 87.94 12.62
N ARG A 171 -17.56 88.32 12.65
CA ARG A 171 -16.45 87.37 12.61
C ARG A 171 -16.35 86.47 13.83
N ARG A 172 -16.69 87.00 15.02
CA ARG A 172 -16.78 86.19 16.24
C ARG A 172 -17.85 85.10 16.11
N PHE A 173 -19.02 85.43 15.57
CA PHE A 173 -20.09 84.46 15.37
C PHE A 173 -19.73 83.40 14.32
N ALA A 174 -19.06 83.79 13.23
CA ALA A 174 -18.56 82.85 12.23
C ALA A 174 -17.56 81.86 12.83
N ASP A 175 -16.56 82.34 13.59
CA ASP A 175 -15.56 81.47 14.25
C ASP A 175 -16.21 80.51 15.27
N VAL A 176 -17.21 80.96 16.02
CA VAL A 176 -17.96 80.08 16.96
C VAL A 176 -18.75 79.01 16.20
N ALA A 177 -19.44 79.37 15.12
CA ALA A 177 -20.24 78.43 14.34
C ALA A 177 -19.37 77.35 13.67
N ASP A 178 -18.22 77.74 13.10
CA ASP A 178 -17.29 76.82 12.47
C ASP A 178 -16.67 75.86 13.50
N ARG A 179 -16.27 76.37 14.67
CA ARG A 179 -15.79 75.53 15.78
C ARG A 179 -16.85 74.53 16.25
N GLU A 180 -18.10 74.94 16.34
CA GLU A 180 -19.19 74.04 16.74
C GLU A 180 -19.47 72.97 15.68
N ALA A 181 -19.43 73.33 14.40
CA ALA A 181 -19.57 72.39 13.28
C ALA A 181 -18.44 71.34 13.26
N LEU A 182 -17.18 71.78 13.38
CA LEU A 182 -16.02 70.90 13.47
C LEU A 182 -16.11 69.97 14.68
N THR A 183 -16.52 70.50 15.84
CA THR A 183 -16.67 69.69 17.06
C THR A 183 -17.75 68.62 16.88
N ARG A 184 -18.89 68.95 16.27
CA ARG A 184 -19.97 67.99 16.00
C ARG A 184 -19.54 66.90 15.01
N ASP A 185 -18.96 67.28 13.88
CA ASP A 185 -18.45 66.34 12.86
C ASP A 185 -17.41 65.38 13.46
N PHE A 186 -16.51 65.91 14.29
CA PHE A 186 -15.54 65.10 15.02
C PHE A 186 -16.20 64.08 15.96
N ILE A 187 -17.20 64.50 16.74
CA ILE A 187 -17.93 63.62 17.66
C ILE A 187 -18.63 62.48 16.90
N ASP A 188 -19.25 62.79 15.76
CA ASP A 188 -19.97 61.79 14.96
C ASP A 188 -19.02 60.80 14.30
N LYS A 189 -17.92 61.28 13.68
CA LYS A 189 -16.87 60.41 13.13
C LYS A 189 -16.26 59.53 14.21
N ARG A 190 -16.01 60.07 15.42
CA ARG A 190 -15.51 59.30 16.56
C ARG A 190 -16.47 58.18 16.97
N ARG A 191 -17.78 58.43 17.00
CA ARG A 191 -18.79 57.40 17.31
C ARG A 191 -18.82 56.29 16.25
N MET A 192 -18.75 56.64 14.97
CA MET A 192 -18.71 55.66 13.88
C MET A 192 -17.45 54.78 13.96
N LEU A 193 -16.28 55.39 14.18
CA LEU A 193 -15.02 54.65 14.36
C LEU A 193 -15.09 53.70 15.56
N PHE A 194 -15.70 54.13 16.67
CA PHE A 194 -15.87 53.28 17.84
C PHE A 194 -16.76 52.06 17.57
N ALA A 195 -17.92 52.28 16.93
CA ALA A 195 -18.84 51.19 16.58
C ALA A 195 -18.19 50.19 15.61
N ALA A 196 -17.46 50.69 14.60
CA ALA A 196 -16.72 49.85 13.66
C ALA A 196 -15.62 49.02 14.36
N GLY A 197 -14.89 49.63 15.31
CA GLY A 197 -13.87 48.94 16.11
C GLY A 197 -14.46 47.79 16.93
N ILE A 198 -15.57 48.03 17.63
CA ILE A 198 -16.27 46.98 18.41
C ILE A 198 -16.73 45.84 17.48
N MET A 199 -17.33 46.18 16.35
CA MET A 199 -17.80 45.18 15.38
C MET A 199 -16.65 44.31 14.87
N LEU A 200 -15.50 44.89 14.57
CA LEU A 200 -14.32 44.13 14.13
C LEU A 200 -13.82 43.17 15.21
N VAL A 201 -13.77 43.62 16.47
CA VAL A 201 -13.37 42.76 17.61
C VAL A 201 -14.32 41.57 17.76
N LEU A 202 -15.63 41.80 17.67
CA LEU A 202 -16.64 40.74 17.75
C LEU A 202 -16.51 39.73 16.61
N LEU A 203 -16.33 40.19 15.37
CA LEU A 203 -16.12 39.32 14.22
C LEU A 203 -14.83 38.50 14.35
N SER A 204 -13.74 39.11 14.82
CA SER A 204 -12.47 38.42 15.05
C SER A 204 -12.60 37.35 16.14
N ALA A 205 -13.34 37.63 17.22
CA ALA A 205 -13.61 36.65 18.27
C ALA A 205 -14.46 35.47 17.76
N ALA A 206 -15.51 35.74 16.98
CA ALA A 206 -16.36 34.70 16.39
C ALA A 206 -15.58 33.80 15.41
N ALA A 207 -14.77 34.39 14.52
CA ALA A 207 -13.92 33.65 13.58
C ALA A 207 -12.91 32.75 14.32
N THR A 208 -12.30 33.28 15.40
CA THR A 208 -11.38 32.54 16.26
C THR A 208 -12.07 31.33 16.91
N LEU A 209 -13.26 31.53 17.48
CA LEU A 209 -14.03 30.46 18.10
C LEU A 209 -14.36 29.34 17.09
N LEU A 210 -14.79 29.72 15.89
CA LEU A 210 -15.15 28.79 14.82
C LEU A 210 -13.94 27.95 14.39
N LEU A 211 -12.78 28.58 14.19
CA LEU A 211 -11.52 27.88 13.88
C LEU A 211 -11.11 26.89 14.97
N VAL A 212 -11.27 27.25 16.25
CA VAL A 212 -10.96 26.36 17.38
C VAL A 212 -11.91 25.16 17.43
N VAL A 213 -13.21 25.39 17.26
CA VAL A 213 -14.22 24.31 17.25
C VAL A 213 -13.96 23.34 16.09
N ASN A 214 -13.71 23.86 14.89
CA ASN A 214 -13.38 23.05 13.72
C ASN A 214 -12.07 22.30 13.88
N GLY A 215 -11.02 22.94 14.42
CA GLY A 215 -9.75 22.29 14.72
C GLY A 215 -9.89 21.14 15.71
N ARG A 216 -10.71 21.33 16.76
CA ARG A 216 -11.01 20.28 17.75
C ARG A 216 -11.83 19.13 17.15
N ARG A 217 -12.87 19.42 16.36
CA ARG A 217 -13.67 18.40 15.65
C ARG A 217 -12.79 17.57 14.72
N ARG A 218 -11.98 18.21 13.86
CA ARG A 218 -11.08 17.53 12.93
C ARG A 218 -10.04 16.67 13.64
N SER A 219 -9.47 17.17 14.73
CA SER A 219 -8.50 16.41 15.54
C SER A 219 -9.12 15.19 16.22
N ARG A 220 -10.39 15.25 16.64
CA ARG A 220 -11.11 14.09 17.21
C ARG A 220 -11.36 13.03 16.14
N LEU A 221 -11.83 13.43 14.97
CA LEU A 221 -12.10 12.53 13.85
C LEU A 221 -10.84 11.77 13.42
N ILE A 222 -9.71 12.47 13.27
CA ILE A 222 -8.43 11.86 12.90
C ILE A 222 -7.98 10.82 13.94
N ARG A 223 -8.16 11.11 15.24
CA ARG A 223 -7.81 10.15 16.30
C ARG A 223 -8.70 8.90 16.26
N GLN A 224 -10.00 9.06 16.02
CA GLN A 224 -10.92 7.93 15.89
C GLN A 224 -10.58 7.06 14.68
N GLN A 225 -10.30 7.66 13.52
CA GLN A 225 -9.89 6.92 12.32
C GLN A 225 -8.58 6.16 12.53
N ARG A 226 -7.58 6.79 13.17
CA ARG A 226 -6.30 6.11 13.46
C ARG A 226 -6.47 4.93 14.41
N ALA A 227 -7.23 5.11 15.49
CA ALA A 227 -7.49 4.02 16.43
C ALA A 227 -8.24 2.86 15.78
N ALA A 228 -9.20 3.13 14.88
CA ALA A 228 -9.92 2.10 14.13
C ALA A 228 -8.98 1.33 13.18
N LEU A 229 -8.15 2.04 12.41
CA LEU A 229 -7.16 1.42 11.52
C LEU A 229 -6.12 0.60 12.27
N GLU A 230 -5.65 1.09 13.41
CA GLU A 230 -4.71 0.35 14.26
C GLU A 230 -5.33 -0.93 14.81
N ALA A 231 -6.59 -0.88 15.26
CA ALA A 231 -7.32 -2.06 15.73
C ALA A 231 -7.54 -3.09 14.60
N GLU A 232 -7.91 -2.63 13.40
CA GLU A 232 -8.08 -3.50 12.22
C GLU A 232 -6.77 -4.18 11.82
N HIS A 233 -5.67 -3.41 11.75
CA HIS A 233 -4.36 -3.96 11.45
C HIS A 233 -3.89 -4.95 12.52
N GLN A 234 -4.12 -4.67 13.81
CA GLN A 234 -3.78 -5.59 14.88
C GLN A 234 -4.58 -6.89 14.80
N ALA A 235 -5.90 -6.82 14.56
CA ALA A 235 -6.75 -8.01 14.40
C ALA A 235 -6.30 -8.87 13.21
N THR A 236 -5.99 -8.22 12.09
CA THR A 236 -5.52 -8.91 10.88
C THR A 236 -4.16 -9.58 11.10
N ARG A 237 -3.22 -8.90 11.79
CA ARG A 237 -1.91 -9.47 12.12
C ARG A 237 -2.05 -10.67 13.06
N ALA A 238 -2.83 -10.55 14.12
CA ALA A 238 -3.07 -11.64 15.06
C ALA A 238 -3.70 -12.87 14.37
N ALA A 239 -4.67 -12.66 13.47
CA ALA A 239 -5.26 -13.74 12.69
C ALA A 239 -4.24 -14.43 11.77
N ARG A 240 -3.36 -13.65 11.12
CA ARG A 240 -2.34 -14.18 10.22
C ARG A 240 -1.24 -14.94 10.96
N GLU A 241 -0.81 -14.43 12.11
CA GLU A 241 0.14 -15.11 13.00
C GLU A 241 -0.44 -16.42 13.53
N ALA A 242 -1.72 -16.43 13.93
CA ALA A 242 -2.40 -17.65 14.35
C ALA A 242 -2.49 -18.69 13.23
N SER A 243 -2.75 -18.27 11.98
CA SER A 243 -2.76 -19.19 10.82
C SER A 243 -1.38 -19.77 10.54
N LEU A 244 -0.34 -18.94 10.52
CA LEU A 244 1.04 -19.40 10.30
C LEU A 244 1.51 -20.34 11.41
N ALA A 245 1.14 -20.07 12.66
CA ALA A 245 1.42 -20.94 13.79
C ALA A 245 0.69 -22.28 13.68
N LYS A 246 -0.59 -22.29 13.25
CA LYS A 246 -1.35 -23.51 12.95
C LYS A 246 -0.63 -24.35 11.90
N ASP A 247 -0.21 -23.74 10.79
CA ASP A 247 0.43 -24.46 9.68
C ASP A 247 1.81 -25.01 10.06
N ALA A 248 2.61 -24.22 10.78
CA ALA A 248 3.91 -24.66 11.30
C ALA A 248 3.76 -25.82 12.29
N PHE A 249 2.77 -25.76 13.18
CA PHE A 249 2.47 -26.83 14.13
C PHE A 249 2.04 -28.12 13.43
N LEU A 250 1.18 -28.03 12.41
CA LEU A 250 0.77 -29.19 11.61
C LEU A 250 1.96 -29.79 10.86
N GLY A 251 2.85 -28.97 10.29
CA GLY A 251 4.07 -29.44 9.63
C GLY A 251 5.04 -30.13 10.59
N MET A 252 5.23 -29.59 11.79
CA MET A 252 6.09 -30.17 12.82
C MET A 252 5.54 -31.50 13.35
N ILE A 253 4.26 -31.55 13.73
CA ILE A 253 3.60 -32.82 14.13
C ILE A 253 3.71 -33.86 13.01
N SER A 254 3.58 -33.41 11.76
CA SER A 254 3.69 -34.30 10.60
C SER A 254 5.08 -34.96 10.49
N HIS A 255 6.14 -34.26 10.90
CA HIS A 255 7.49 -34.81 10.90
C HIS A 255 7.72 -35.70 12.13
N GLU A 256 7.30 -35.25 13.31
CA GLU A 256 7.50 -35.95 14.59
C GLU A 256 6.71 -37.25 14.71
N LEU A 257 5.54 -37.37 14.07
CA LEU A 257 4.80 -38.64 14.04
C LEU A 257 5.28 -39.58 12.92
N ARG A 258 5.94 -39.07 11.87
CA ARG A 258 6.45 -39.91 10.77
C ARG A 258 7.59 -40.81 11.21
N THR A 259 8.55 -40.26 11.95
CA THR A 259 9.74 -41.00 12.42
C THR A 259 9.39 -42.22 13.31
N PRO A 260 8.56 -42.11 14.37
CA PRO A 260 8.20 -43.27 15.19
C PRO A 260 7.31 -44.26 14.41
N LEU A 261 6.47 -43.77 13.50
CA LEU A 261 5.66 -44.63 12.66
C LEU A 261 6.53 -45.47 11.72
N HIS A 262 7.53 -44.86 11.08
CA HIS A 262 8.45 -45.56 10.20
C HIS A 262 9.25 -46.63 10.96
N ALA A 263 9.62 -46.36 12.22
CA ALA A 263 10.23 -47.36 13.09
C ALA A 263 9.27 -48.52 13.41
N ILE A 264 7.98 -48.25 13.61
CA ILE A 264 6.95 -49.28 13.80
C ILE A 264 6.77 -50.12 12.52
N VAL A 265 6.65 -49.47 11.35
CA VAL A 265 6.55 -50.15 10.04
C VAL A 265 7.75 -51.07 9.83
N SER A 266 8.97 -50.53 9.97
CA SER A 266 10.22 -51.27 9.81
C SER A 266 10.32 -52.44 10.80
N SER A 267 9.88 -52.26 12.04
CA SER A 267 9.84 -53.34 13.04
C SER A 267 8.85 -54.44 12.68
N ILE A 268 7.70 -54.08 12.10
CA ILE A 268 6.68 -55.04 11.64
C ILE A 268 7.19 -55.79 10.40
N GLU A 269 7.84 -55.11 9.45
CA GLU A 269 8.47 -55.72 8.28
C GLU A 269 9.58 -56.70 8.70
N LEU A 270 10.43 -56.32 9.66
CA LEU A 270 11.48 -57.17 10.22
C LEU A 270 10.92 -58.41 10.93
N LEU A 271 9.83 -58.26 11.69
CA LEU A 271 9.10 -59.39 12.29
C LEU A 271 8.46 -60.28 11.23
N GLY A 272 8.12 -59.74 10.07
CA GLY A 272 7.62 -60.45 8.90
C GLY A 272 8.63 -61.39 8.23
N PHE A 273 9.90 -61.41 8.64
CA PHE A 273 10.93 -62.30 8.07
C PHE A 273 11.22 -63.55 8.92
N ASN A 274 10.80 -63.61 10.19
CA ASN A 274 11.09 -64.72 11.12
C ASN A 274 9.79 -65.34 11.67
N PHE A 275 9.39 -66.55 11.23
CA PHE A 275 8.10 -67.14 11.63
C PHE A 275 8.19 -68.52 12.31
N GLN A 276 7.29 -68.74 13.29
CA GLN A 276 6.96 -70.07 13.84
C GLN A 276 5.45 -70.43 13.86
N SER A 277 4.49 -69.53 13.57
CA SER A 277 3.04 -69.89 13.46
C SER A 277 2.21 -69.04 12.46
N GLU A 278 1.09 -69.60 11.98
CA GLU A 278 0.12 -68.93 11.06
C GLU A 278 -0.68 -67.78 11.72
N ALA A 279 -0.87 -67.80 13.04
CA ALA A 279 -1.59 -66.76 13.77
C ALA A 279 -0.79 -65.45 13.83
N ASP A 280 0.53 -65.56 13.99
CA ASP A 280 1.46 -64.43 14.05
C ASP A 280 1.52 -63.69 12.71
N ARG A 281 1.47 -64.44 11.60
CA ARG A 281 1.47 -63.88 10.24
C ARG A 281 0.26 -62.97 9.97
N LYS A 282 -0.94 -63.36 10.46
CA LYS A 282 -2.16 -62.53 10.34
C LYS A 282 -2.13 -61.27 11.20
N VAL A 283 -1.52 -61.35 12.39
CA VAL A 283 -1.38 -60.18 13.29
C VAL A 283 -0.39 -59.18 12.72
N ILE A 284 0.75 -59.66 12.21
CA ILE A 284 1.77 -58.83 11.55
C ILE A 284 1.19 -58.16 10.29
N GLN A 285 0.48 -58.89 9.42
CA GLN A 285 -0.18 -58.29 8.25
C GLN A 285 -1.19 -57.19 8.61
N ARG A 286 -1.95 -57.36 9.71
CA ARG A 286 -2.88 -56.32 10.20
C ARG A 286 -2.14 -55.10 10.72
N LEU A 287 -1.06 -55.30 11.46
CA LEU A 287 -0.20 -54.22 11.96
C LEU A 287 0.46 -53.47 10.80
N GLU A 288 0.96 -54.18 9.80
CA GLU A 288 1.60 -53.61 8.61
C GLU A 288 0.60 -52.76 7.82
N SER A 289 -0.61 -53.28 7.60
CA SER A 289 -1.68 -52.53 6.94
C SER A 289 -2.08 -51.28 7.72
N ALA A 290 -2.15 -51.35 9.06
CA ALA A 290 -2.46 -50.20 9.90
C ALA A 290 -1.35 -49.14 9.88
N ALA A 291 -0.09 -49.58 9.86
CA ALA A 291 1.07 -48.70 9.83
C ALA A 291 1.21 -47.99 8.47
N ARG A 292 1.04 -48.70 7.35
CA ARG A 292 0.95 -48.10 6.00
C ARG A 292 -0.22 -47.11 5.89
N HIS A 293 -1.36 -47.40 6.54
CA HIS A 293 -2.50 -46.49 6.55
C HIS A 293 -2.19 -45.18 7.30
N LEU A 294 -1.56 -45.27 8.47
CA LEU A 294 -1.08 -44.09 9.20
C LEU A 294 -0.07 -43.29 8.39
N GLU A 295 0.81 -43.96 7.64
CA GLU A 295 1.85 -43.28 6.86
C GLU A 295 1.23 -42.45 5.72
N ALA A 296 0.22 -43.01 5.05
CA ALA A 296 -0.55 -42.28 4.05
C ALA A 296 -1.26 -41.06 4.66
N GLN A 297 -1.92 -41.20 5.82
CA GLN A 297 -2.58 -40.08 6.51
C GLN A 297 -1.58 -38.98 6.92
N MET A 298 -0.39 -39.37 7.35
CA MET A 298 0.69 -38.48 7.73
C MET A 298 1.26 -37.71 6.54
N ARG A 299 1.43 -38.39 5.41
CA ARG A 299 1.82 -37.75 4.14
C ARG A 299 0.78 -36.72 3.70
N ASP A 300 -0.50 -37.08 3.74
CA ASP A 300 -1.61 -36.18 3.39
C ASP A 300 -1.63 -34.93 4.29
N LEU A 301 -1.39 -35.10 5.59
CA LEU A 301 -1.30 -33.97 6.53
C LEU A 301 -0.11 -33.05 6.21
N THR A 302 1.03 -33.63 5.84
CA THR A 302 2.23 -32.88 5.45
C THR A 302 1.99 -32.07 4.18
N ASP A 303 1.44 -32.72 3.16
CA ASP A 303 1.13 -32.09 1.88
C ASP A 303 0.12 -30.96 2.06
N TYR A 304 -0.90 -31.16 2.89
CA TYR A 304 -1.86 -30.13 3.27
C TYR A 304 -1.18 -28.95 4.00
N ALA A 305 -0.32 -29.19 4.99
CA ALA A 305 0.41 -28.13 5.69
C ALA A 305 1.32 -27.32 4.75
N ARG A 306 1.96 -27.98 3.77
CA ARG A 306 2.79 -27.33 2.75
C ARG A 306 1.97 -26.51 1.76
N LEU A 307 0.79 -27.01 1.37
CA LEU A 307 -0.16 -26.30 0.52
C LEU A 307 -0.65 -25.01 1.20
N GLY A 308 -1.08 -25.09 2.46
CA GLY A 308 -1.53 -23.92 3.24
C GLY A 308 -0.45 -22.85 3.40
N ALA A 309 0.80 -23.26 3.60
CA ALA A 309 1.94 -22.37 3.71
C ALA A 309 2.48 -21.82 2.37
N GLY A 310 1.93 -22.26 1.22
CA GLY A 310 2.41 -21.87 -0.11
C GLY A 310 3.80 -22.39 -0.46
N LYS A 311 4.28 -23.46 0.20
CA LYS A 311 5.63 -24.05 0.03
C LYS A 311 5.65 -25.30 -0.86
N LEU A 312 4.57 -25.53 -1.60
CA LEU A 312 4.47 -26.63 -2.55
C LEU A 312 4.73 -26.06 -3.95
N GLU A 313 5.74 -26.60 -4.63
CA GLU A 313 6.12 -26.21 -5.99
C GLU A 313 5.78 -27.36 -6.95
N LEU A 314 5.29 -27.02 -8.14
CA LEU A 314 5.01 -27.98 -9.22
C LEU A 314 6.30 -28.34 -9.94
N ARG A 315 6.48 -29.62 -10.25
CA ARG A 315 7.60 -30.14 -11.04
C ARG A 315 7.10 -30.49 -12.43
N TYR A 316 7.44 -29.66 -13.41
CA TYR A 316 7.00 -29.83 -14.79
C TYR A 316 7.85 -30.88 -15.50
N GLU A 317 7.17 -31.88 -16.04
CA GLU A 317 7.73 -33.00 -16.80
C GLU A 317 6.83 -33.26 -18.03
N GLN A 318 7.43 -33.74 -19.12
CA GLN A 318 6.68 -34.17 -20.31
C GLN A 318 6.19 -35.61 -20.13
N PHE A 319 4.89 -35.84 -20.26
CA PHE A 319 4.30 -37.18 -20.14
C PHE A 319 3.07 -37.36 -21.03
N GLU A 320 2.74 -38.60 -21.39
CA GLU A 320 1.53 -38.95 -22.13
C GLU A 320 0.33 -39.09 -21.15
N PRO A 321 -0.70 -38.23 -21.22
CA PRO A 321 -1.83 -38.29 -20.27
C PRO A 321 -2.60 -39.61 -20.29
N ARG A 322 -2.62 -40.29 -21.44
CA ARG A 322 -3.31 -41.58 -21.60
C ARG A 322 -2.60 -42.70 -20.85
N GLU A 323 -1.28 -42.74 -20.89
CA GLU A 323 -0.47 -43.70 -20.13
C GLU A 323 -0.57 -43.43 -18.64
N LEU A 324 -0.55 -42.14 -18.25
CA LEU A 324 -0.77 -41.75 -16.86
C LEU A 324 -2.13 -42.27 -16.37
N LEU A 325 -3.21 -42.04 -17.11
CA LEU A 325 -4.54 -42.55 -16.74
C LEU A 325 -4.58 -44.07 -16.66
N ALA A 326 -4.02 -44.78 -17.64
CA ALA A 326 -4.00 -46.25 -17.67
C ALA A 326 -3.30 -46.80 -16.42
N SER A 327 -2.11 -46.28 -16.10
CA SER A 327 -1.37 -46.73 -14.92
C SER A 327 -2.11 -46.48 -13.59
N ILE A 328 -2.89 -45.40 -13.48
CA ILE A 328 -3.71 -45.12 -12.28
C ILE A 328 -4.86 -46.13 -12.17
N VAL A 329 -5.51 -46.43 -13.30
CA VAL A 329 -6.62 -47.38 -13.34
C VAL A 329 -6.15 -48.79 -13.02
N ASP A 330 -4.99 -49.19 -13.56
CA ASP A 330 -4.38 -50.48 -13.28
C ASP A 330 -4.01 -50.62 -11.79
N GLU A 331 -3.46 -49.56 -11.18
CA GLU A 331 -3.12 -49.49 -9.76
C GLU A 331 -4.34 -49.72 -8.85
N HIS A 332 -5.50 -49.13 -9.18
CA HIS A 332 -6.72 -49.22 -8.36
C HIS A 332 -7.67 -50.36 -8.74
N SER A 333 -7.42 -51.07 -9.85
CA SER A 333 -8.26 -52.17 -10.34
C SER A 333 -8.41 -53.32 -9.33
N PRO A 334 -7.35 -53.80 -8.63
CA PRO A 334 -7.50 -54.83 -7.61
C PRO A 334 -8.42 -54.43 -6.45
N SER A 335 -8.38 -53.16 -6.03
CA SER A 335 -9.20 -52.62 -4.95
C SER A 335 -10.69 -52.55 -5.34
N ALA A 336 -10.97 -52.14 -6.58
CA ALA A 336 -12.32 -52.16 -7.14
C ALA A 336 -12.86 -53.60 -7.25
N LEU A 337 -12.05 -54.53 -7.77
CA LEU A 337 -12.42 -55.94 -7.93
C LEU A 337 -12.70 -56.61 -6.57
N ALA A 338 -11.87 -56.34 -5.56
CA ALA A 338 -12.07 -56.86 -4.19
C ALA A 338 -13.41 -56.40 -3.58
N ARG A 339 -13.97 -55.27 -4.04
CA ARG A 339 -15.30 -54.78 -3.65
C ARG A 339 -16.41 -55.16 -4.63
N GLY A 340 -16.10 -55.91 -5.68
CA GLY A 340 -17.07 -56.31 -6.71
C GLY A 340 -17.55 -55.16 -7.61
N LEU A 341 -16.73 -54.11 -7.77
CA LEU A 341 -17.01 -52.96 -8.62
C LEU A 341 -16.30 -53.08 -9.97
N THR A 342 -16.93 -52.56 -11.03
CA THR A 342 -16.26 -52.40 -12.34
C THR A 342 -15.57 -51.04 -12.39
N LEU A 343 -14.24 -51.02 -12.56
CA LEU A 343 -13.48 -49.82 -12.83
C LEU A 343 -13.18 -49.75 -14.34
N ALA A 344 -13.61 -48.68 -15.00
CA ALA A 344 -13.40 -48.49 -16.43
C ALA A 344 -12.78 -47.12 -16.72
N SER A 345 -11.97 -47.05 -17.77
CA SER A 345 -11.35 -45.80 -18.23
C SER A 345 -11.64 -45.52 -19.70
N GLU A 346 -11.74 -44.24 -20.05
CA GLU A 346 -11.93 -43.78 -21.41
C GLU A 346 -11.07 -42.53 -21.64
N ALA A 347 -10.34 -42.46 -22.75
CA ALA A 347 -9.55 -41.29 -23.12
C ALA A 347 -9.96 -40.79 -24.51
N SER A 348 -10.16 -39.48 -24.65
CA SER A 348 -10.62 -38.84 -25.88
C SER A 348 -9.95 -37.46 -26.08
N GLY A 349 -10.08 -36.88 -27.28
CA GLY A 349 -9.47 -35.60 -27.63
C GLY A 349 -8.12 -35.75 -28.33
N LEU A 350 -7.23 -34.77 -28.14
CA LEU A 350 -5.87 -34.79 -28.71
C LEU A 350 -5.06 -35.99 -28.18
N THR A 351 -3.95 -36.27 -28.85
CA THR A 351 -2.96 -37.30 -28.52
C THR A 351 -1.58 -36.66 -28.46
N GLY A 352 -0.74 -37.09 -27.54
CA GLY A 352 0.64 -36.61 -27.42
C GLY A 352 0.96 -36.06 -26.04
N PRO A 353 2.26 -35.87 -25.76
CA PRO A 353 2.72 -35.48 -24.44
C PRO A 353 2.25 -34.07 -24.07
N VAL A 354 2.08 -33.85 -22.77
CA VAL A 354 1.81 -32.54 -22.18
C VAL A 354 2.90 -32.21 -21.17
N ASP A 355 3.14 -30.92 -20.96
CA ASP A 355 4.07 -30.41 -19.95
C ASP A 355 3.28 -30.02 -18.69
N SER A 356 3.42 -30.79 -17.62
CA SER A 356 2.78 -30.56 -16.31
C SER A 356 3.41 -31.43 -15.23
N ASP A 357 2.85 -31.46 -14.03
CA ASP A 357 3.34 -32.33 -12.94
C ASP A 357 2.53 -33.64 -12.89
N PRO A 358 3.04 -34.77 -13.45
CA PRO A 358 2.31 -36.03 -13.51
C PRO A 358 2.05 -36.63 -12.12
N HIS A 359 2.93 -36.37 -11.14
CA HIS A 359 2.79 -36.88 -9.78
C HIS A 359 1.61 -36.20 -9.05
N ARG A 360 1.47 -34.88 -9.20
CA ARG A 360 0.35 -34.14 -8.59
C ARG A 360 -0.97 -34.40 -9.31
N ILE A 361 -0.95 -34.58 -10.62
CA ILE A 361 -2.14 -35.02 -11.37
C ILE A 361 -2.56 -36.42 -10.93
N ARG A 362 -1.62 -37.36 -10.81
CA ARG A 362 -1.88 -38.70 -10.24
C ARG A 362 -2.51 -38.60 -8.86
N GLN A 363 -1.98 -37.76 -7.98
CA GLN A 363 -2.52 -37.56 -6.63
C GLN A 363 -3.98 -37.07 -6.66
N ILE A 364 -4.32 -36.12 -7.54
CA ILE A 364 -5.70 -35.65 -7.72
C ILE A 364 -6.62 -36.80 -8.13
N VAL A 365 -6.25 -37.53 -9.19
CA VAL A 365 -7.09 -38.60 -9.75
C VAL A 365 -7.22 -39.76 -8.78
N SER A 366 -6.13 -40.20 -8.16
CA SER A 366 -6.14 -41.28 -7.16
C SER A 366 -7.03 -40.92 -5.96
N ASN A 367 -7.01 -39.68 -5.47
CA ASN A 367 -7.91 -39.25 -4.38
C ASN A 367 -9.39 -39.32 -4.78
N LEU A 368 -9.72 -38.98 -6.02
CA LEU A 368 -11.10 -39.07 -6.52
C LEU A 368 -11.53 -40.53 -6.74
N VAL A 369 -10.67 -41.35 -7.36
CA VAL A 369 -10.95 -42.77 -7.66
C VAL A 369 -11.08 -43.59 -6.38
N THR A 370 -10.18 -43.40 -5.42
CA THR A 370 -10.25 -44.09 -4.12
C THR A 370 -11.50 -43.69 -3.34
N ASN A 371 -11.93 -42.43 -3.39
CA ASN A 371 -13.21 -42.00 -2.84
C ASN A 371 -14.40 -42.68 -3.55
N ALA A 372 -14.41 -42.70 -4.87
CA ALA A 372 -15.45 -43.37 -5.65
C ALA A 372 -15.58 -44.86 -5.32
N ILE A 373 -14.46 -45.60 -5.26
CA ILE A 373 -14.41 -47.01 -4.85
C ILE A 373 -14.85 -47.19 -3.40
N ARG A 374 -14.48 -46.25 -2.53
CA ARG A 374 -14.79 -46.32 -1.10
C ARG A 374 -16.29 -46.23 -0.81
N TYR A 375 -16.98 -45.29 -1.46
CA TYR A 375 -18.38 -44.96 -1.19
C TYR A 375 -19.38 -45.74 -2.07
N THR A 376 -18.92 -46.37 -3.15
CA THR A 376 -19.76 -47.23 -3.99
C THR A 376 -19.81 -48.64 -3.41
N GLU A 377 -21.02 -49.14 -3.10
CA GLU A 377 -21.18 -50.52 -2.62
C GLU A 377 -21.35 -51.53 -3.75
N LYS A 378 -22.10 -51.17 -4.81
CA LYS A 378 -22.34 -51.99 -6.01
C LYS A 378 -22.42 -51.07 -7.23
N GLY A 379 -21.95 -51.55 -8.37
CA GLY A 379 -22.00 -50.82 -9.64
C GLY A 379 -20.61 -50.55 -10.21
N SER A 380 -20.38 -49.35 -10.73
CA SER A 380 -19.18 -49.03 -11.49
C SER A 380 -18.59 -47.67 -11.16
N VAL A 381 -17.27 -47.56 -11.29
CA VAL A 381 -16.52 -46.31 -11.29
C VAL A 381 -15.95 -46.11 -12.68
N ARG A 382 -16.16 -44.92 -13.28
CA ARG A 382 -15.66 -44.57 -14.60
C ARG A 382 -14.73 -43.37 -14.51
N VAL A 383 -13.57 -43.45 -15.14
CA VAL A 383 -12.64 -42.33 -15.28
C VAL A 383 -12.52 -41.94 -16.74
N ARG A 384 -12.92 -40.71 -17.08
CA ARG A 384 -12.84 -40.19 -18.45
C ARG A 384 -11.81 -39.08 -18.52
N LEU A 385 -10.92 -39.14 -19.49
CA LEU A 385 -9.94 -38.10 -19.79
C LEU A 385 -10.24 -37.47 -21.15
N VAL A 386 -10.25 -36.14 -21.19
CA VAL A 386 -10.41 -35.35 -22.40
C VAL A 386 -9.23 -34.39 -22.52
N GLN A 387 -8.37 -34.63 -23.50
CA GLN A 387 -7.20 -33.78 -23.75
C GLN A 387 -7.54 -32.71 -24.80
N ARG A 388 -7.30 -31.45 -24.46
CA ARG A 388 -7.37 -30.28 -25.34
C ARG A 388 -6.02 -29.56 -25.34
N LEU A 389 -5.86 -28.59 -26.25
CA LEU A 389 -4.56 -28.01 -26.60
C LEU A 389 -3.75 -27.47 -25.41
N ALA A 390 -4.40 -26.88 -24.40
CA ALA A 390 -3.74 -26.37 -23.19
C ALA A 390 -4.45 -26.79 -21.90
N VAL A 391 -5.34 -27.79 -21.97
CA VAL A 391 -6.21 -28.17 -20.85
C VAL A 391 -6.44 -29.68 -20.86
N LEU A 392 -6.26 -30.28 -19.69
CA LEU A 392 -6.65 -31.65 -19.40
C LEU A 392 -7.92 -31.64 -18.55
N THR A 393 -8.99 -32.27 -19.03
CA THR A 393 -10.21 -32.47 -18.26
C THR A 393 -10.31 -33.94 -17.85
N ILE A 394 -10.47 -34.21 -16.56
CA ILE A 394 -10.62 -35.56 -16.02
C ILE A 394 -11.92 -35.64 -15.23
N GLU A 395 -12.77 -36.59 -15.60
CA GLU A 395 -14.06 -36.85 -14.97
C GLU A 395 -14.00 -38.20 -14.24
N VAL A 396 -14.30 -38.21 -12.94
CA VAL A 396 -14.43 -39.43 -12.15
C VAL A 396 -15.90 -39.56 -11.75
N SER A 397 -16.58 -40.56 -12.28
CA SER A 397 -18.01 -40.82 -12.02
C SER A 397 -18.19 -42.13 -11.28
N ASP A 398 -19.01 -42.12 -10.23
CA ASP A 398 -19.41 -43.29 -9.46
C ASP A 398 -20.92 -43.51 -9.48
N THR A 399 -21.36 -44.74 -9.24
CA THR A 399 -22.79 -45.10 -9.08
C THR A 399 -23.16 -45.27 -7.61
N GLY A 400 -22.51 -44.53 -6.71
CA GLY A 400 -22.68 -44.61 -5.27
C GLY A 400 -23.93 -43.89 -4.76
N PRO A 401 -24.01 -43.60 -3.45
CA PRO A 401 -25.21 -43.03 -2.82
C PRO A 401 -25.51 -41.59 -3.24
N GLY A 402 -24.57 -40.90 -3.90
CA GLY A 402 -24.66 -39.47 -4.18
C GLY A 402 -24.56 -38.59 -2.93
N VAL A 403 -24.40 -37.29 -3.13
CA VAL A 403 -24.20 -36.28 -2.09
C VAL A 403 -25.41 -35.32 -2.07
N PRO A 404 -26.07 -35.11 -0.92
CA PRO A 404 -27.17 -34.17 -0.81
C PRO A 404 -26.73 -32.72 -1.17
N PRO A 405 -27.56 -31.92 -1.86
CA PRO A 405 -27.19 -30.56 -2.28
C PRO A 405 -26.75 -29.63 -1.15
N LYS A 406 -27.32 -29.81 0.06
CA LYS A 406 -26.95 -29.04 1.25
C LYS A 406 -25.55 -29.35 1.78
N GLN A 407 -24.99 -30.50 1.41
CA GLN A 407 -23.69 -31.00 1.85
C GLN A 407 -22.57 -30.78 0.82
N LEU A 408 -22.91 -30.50 -0.45
CA LEU A 408 -21.93 -30.21 -1.51
C LEU A 408 -20.94 -29.08 -1.12
N PRO A 409 -21.34 -27.95 -0.52
CA PRO A 409 -20.37 -26.92 -0.13
C PRO A 409 -19.45 -27.32 1.03
N LEU A 410 -19.85 -28.33 1.81
CA LEU A 410 -19.13 -28.79 3.01
C LEU A 410 -18.13 -29.88 2.69
N MET A 411 -18.24 -30.57 1.55
CA MET A 411 -17.37 -31.71 1.20
C MET A 411 -15.91 -31.32 0.92
N PHE A 412 -15.66 -30.05 0.59
CA PHE A 412 -14.30 -29.51 0.41
C PHE A 412 -13.73 -28.89 1.69
N LYS A 413 -14.51 -28.83 2.78
CA LYS A 413 -14.00 -28.33 4.06
C LYS A 413 -13.12 -29.37 4.74
N GLU A 414 -12.03 -28.88 5.32
CA GLU A 414 -11.07 -29.68 6.07
C GLU A 414 -11.73 -30.45 7.22
N PHE A 415 -11.27 -31.67 7.46
CA PHE A 415 -11.72 -32.53 8.57
C PHE A 415 -13.23 -32.78 8.61
N THR A 416 -13.94 -32.57 7.49
CA THR A 416 -15.39 -32.70 7.42
C THR A 416 -15.75 -34.06 6.83
N GLN A 417 -16.36 -34.93 7.65
CA GLN A 417 -16.98 -36.17 7.20
C GLN A 417 -18.49 -35.96 7.10
N LEU A 418 -19.09 -36.31 5.96
CA LEU A 418 -20.53 -36.12 5.72
C LEU A 418 -21.41 -37.17 6.44
N ASP A 419 -20.81 -38.27 6.92
CA ASP A 419 -21.49 -39.41 7.54
C ASP A 419 -21.34 -39.43 9.07
N GLY A 420 -22.14 -38.64 9.78
CA GLY A 420 -22.25 -38.76 11.25
C GLY A 420 -23.12 -39.94 11.72
N SER A 421 -23.88 -40.60 10.84
CA SER A 421 -24.94 -41.54 11.23
C SER A 421 -25.23 -42.65 10.23
N ARG A 422 -24.29 -43.61 10.09
CA ARG A 422 -24.56 -45.05 9.87
C ARG A 422 -23.23 -45.78 9.69
N THR A 423 -22.92 -46.60 10.69
CA THR A 423 -21.84 -47.61 10.72
C THR A 423 -20.40 -47.09 10.60
N ARG A 424 -19.57 -47.50 11.57
CA ARG A 424 -18.10 -47.42 11.62
C ARG A 424 -17.42 -48.21 10.47
N ARG A 425 -17.80 -47.95 9.22
CA ARG A 425 -17.38 -48.75 8.05
C ARG A 425 -16.36 -48.05 7.16
N PHE A 426 -16.18 -46.73 7.27
CA PHE A 426 -15.26 -45.99 6.38
C PHE A 426 -14.39 -45.02 7.18
N GLU A 427 -13.11 -45.36 7.37
CA GLU A 427 -12.10 -44.54 8.05
C GLU A 427 -11.35 -43.65 7.05
N GLY A 428 -11.32 -42.33 7.27
CA GLY A 428 -10.48 -41.40 6.51
C GLY A 428 -10.50 -39.99 7.09
N ALA A 429 -9.37 -39.28 7.11
CA ALA A 429 -9.22 -38.00 7.81
C ALA A 429 -10.03 -36.80 7.24
N GLY A 430 -10.80 -36.99 6.16
CA GLY A 430 -11.56 -35.92 5.51
C GLY A 430 -10.68 -34.88 4.79
N MET A 431 -9.44 -35.22 4.45
CA MET A 431 -8.46 -34.30 3.85
C MET A 431 -8.36 -34.41 2.32
N GLY A 432 -8.74 -35.55 1.73
CA GLY A 432 -8.48 -35.85 0.31
C GLY A 432 -9.08 -34.83 -0.67
N LEU A 433 -10.33 -34.39 -0.47
CA LEU A 433 -10.97 -33.40 -1.33
C LEU A 433 -10.43 -31.97 -1.10
N ALA A 434 -9.99 -31.65 0.12
CA ALA A 434 -9.32 -30.38 0.41
C ALA A 434 -7.94 -30.31 -0.29
N ILE A 435 -7.20 -31.43 -0.32
CA ILE A 435 -5.94 -31.55 -1.07
C ILE A 435 -6.19 -31.39 -2.57
N VAL A 436 -7.22 -32.04 -3.13
CA VAL A 436 -7.60 -31.87 -4.55
C VAL A 436 -7.86 -30.40 -4.87
N GLN A 437 -8.63 -29.69 -4.04
CA GLN A 437 -8.89 -28.26 -4.24
C GLN A 437 -7.62 -27.40 -4.13
N GLY A 438 -6.74 -27.71 -3.18
CA GLY A 438 -5.46 -27.02 -3.01
C GLY A 438 -4.52 -27.21 -4.20
N LEU A 439 -4.37 -28.45 -4.68
CA LEU A 439 -3.56 -28.78 -5.85
C LEU A 439 -4.11 -28.13 -7.12
N LEU A 440 -5.44 -28.14 -7.33
CA LEU A 440 -6.04 -27.47 -8.49
C LEU A 440 -5.83 -25.96 -8.46
N LYS A 441 -5.90 -25.31 -7.29
CA LYS A 441 -5.53 -23.89 -7.15
C LYS A 441 -4.08 -23.65 -7.53
N LEU A 442 -3.17 -24.54 -7.15
CA LEU A 442 -1.75 -24.45 -7.51
C LEU A 442 -1.52 -24.56 -9.02
N PHE A 443 -2.26 -25.45 -9.70
CA PHE A 443 -2.28 -25.55 -11.17
C PHE A 443 -3.00 -24.40 -11.88
N GLY A 444 -3.75 -23.55 -11.17
CA GLY A 444 -4.68 -22.58 -11.79
C GLY A 444 -5.92 -23.24 -12.42
N GLY A 445 -6.24 -24.46 -12.01
CA GLY A 445 -7.37 -25.27 -12.46
C GLY A 445 -8.64 -25.10 -11.63
N SER A 446 -9.65 -25.92 -11.93
CA SER A 446 -10.95 -25.89 -11.22
C SER A 446 -11.54 -27.30 -11.06
N VAL A 447 -12.46 -27.44 -10.10
CA VAL A 447 -13.26 -28.65 -9.86
C VAL A 447 -14.74 -28.31 -9.90
N ALA A 448 -15.52 -29.09 -10.63
CA ALA A 448 -16.97 -29.09 -10.62
C ALA A 448 -17.48 -30.44 -10.11
N VAL A 449 -18.64 -30.44 -9.45
CA VAL A 449 -19.25 -31.66 -8.91
C VAL A 449 -20.73 -31.68 -9.24
N GLU A 450 -21.15 -32.77 -9.85
CA GLU A 450 -22.54 -33.09 -10.14
C GLU A 450 -22.90 -34.35 -9.35
N SER A 451 -23.94 -34.28 -8.52
CA SER A 451 -24.31 -35.41 -7.67
C SER A 451 -25.82 -35.45 -7.46
N GLU A 452 -26.38 -36.64 -7.55
CA GLU A 452 -27.80 -36.89 -7.28
C GLU A 452 -27.94 -38.08 -6.33
N VAL A 453 -28.72 -37.89 -5.25
CA VAL A 453 -28.90 -38.90 -4.21
C VAL A 453 -29.48 -40.18 -4.82
N GLY A 454 -28.77 -41.29 -4.66
CA GLY A 454 -29.11 -42.61 -5.19
C GLY A 454 -28.68 -42.88 -6.64
N LYS A 455 -28.13 -41.89 -7.35
CA LYS A 455 -27.60 -42.08 -8.73
C LYS A 455 -26.07 -42.03 -8.81
N GLY A 456 -25.41 -41.39 -7.84
CA GLY A 456 -23.96 -41.31 -7.74
C GLY A 456 -23.42 -39.88 -7.86
N THR A 457 -22.10 -39.77 -8.02
CA THR A 457 -21.39 -38.48 -8.09
C THR A 457 -20.40 -38.47 -9.24
N THR A 458 -20.31 -37.33 -9.92
CA THR A 458 -19.31 -37.03 -10.94
C THR A 458 -18.49 -35.83 -10.52
N PHE A 459 -17.18 -36.03 -10.39
CA PHE A 459 -16.20 -34.97 -10.19
C PHE A 459 -15.51 -34.66 -11.50
N THR A 460 -15.55 -33.41 -11.94
CA THR A 460 -14.88 -32.93 -13.15
C THR A 460 -13.76 -31.98 -12.76
N VAL A 461 -12.51 -32.38 -12.97
CA VAL A 461 -11.33 -31.55 -12.72
C VAL A 461 -10.75 -31.03 -14.03
N THR A 462 -10.41 -29.75 -14.05
CA THR A 462 -9.85 -29.06 -15.23
C THR A 462 -8.47 -28.53 -14.86
N ILE A 463 -7.44 -28.99 -15.56
CA ILE A 463 -6.03 -28.70 -15.26
C ILE A 463 -5.39 -28.03 -16.48
N PRO A 464 -4.90 -26.79 -16.37
CA PRO A 464 -4.08 -26.18 -17.41
C PRO A 464 -2.78 -26.96 -17.61
N VAL A 465 -2.42 -27.25 -18.86
CA VAL A 465 -1.20 -27.97 -19.22
C VAL A 465 -0.47 -27.26 -20.36
N GLY A 466 0.85 -27.34 -20.39
CA GLY A 466 1.65 -26.82 -21.49
C GLY A 466 1.54 -27.74 -22.71
N PRO A 467 1.20 -27.23 -23.91
CA PRO A 467 1.32 -28.03 -25.12
C PRO A 467 2.80 -28.31 -25.39
N VAL A 468 3.14 -29.59 -25.55
CA VAL A 468 4.43 -29.98 -26.12
C VAL A 468 4.22 -30.04 -27.64
N GLU A 469 4.93 -29.21 -28.40
CA GLU A 469 4.95 -29.38 -29.86
C GLU A 469 5.45 -30.80 -30.16
N PRO A 470 4.75 -31.57 -31.01
CA PRO A 470 5.21 -32.89 -31.37
C PRO A 470 6.58 -32.74 -32.02
N ALA A 471 7.63 -33.18 -31.31
CA ALA A 471 8.92 -33.39 -31.94
C ALA A 471 8.68 -34.29 -33.15
N ALA A 472 9.14 -33.84 -34.32
CA ALA A 472 9.06 -34.60 -35.55
C ALA A 472 9.52 -36.04 -35.28
N GLN A 473 8.59 -36.99 -35.35
CA GLN A 473 8.92 -38.40 -35.29
C GLN A 473 9.93 -38.69 -36.41
N PRO A 474 11.11 -39.25 -36.13
CA PRO A 474 11.85 -39.94 -37.18
C PRO A 474 10.96 -41.08 -37.64
N ASP A 475 10.74 -41.16 -38.95
CA ASP A 475 9.88 -42.14 -39.61
C ASP A 475 9.98 -43.54 -39.00
N ALA A 476 8.95 -43.95 -38.26
CA ALA A 476 8.73 -45.34 -37.87
C ALA A 476 8.24 -46.14 -39.09
N LYS A 477 9.12 -46.29 -40.08
CA LYS A 477 8.93 -47.17 -41.24
C LYS A 477 10.25 -47.85 -41.67
N ALA A 478 10.95 -48.42 -40.71
CA ALA A 478 11.90 -49.54 -40.86
C ALA A 478 12.23 -49.96 -39.41
N ALA A 479 12.14 -51.20 -38.94
CA ALA A 479 12.24 -52.47 -39.62
C ALA A 479 11.38 -53.51 -38.87
N SER A 480 10.52 -54.20 -39.60
CA SER A 480 10.10 -55.55 -39.23
C SER A 480 10.95 -56.53 -40.03
N ALA A 481 11.46 -57.55 -39.32
CA ALA A 481 12.12 -58.75 -39.81
C ALA A 481 13.60 -58.62 -40.24
N GLN A 482 14.49 -58.82 -39.28
CA GLN A 482 15.57 -59.78 -39.44
C GLN A 482 15.60 -60.70 -38.22
N GLU A 483 15.46 -62.00 -38.45
CA GLU A 483 15.92 -63.05 -37.53
C GLU A 483 17.45 -62.91 -37.42
N GLY A 484 17.89 -62.03 -36.53
CA GLY A 484 19.30 -61.80 -36.19
C GLY A 484 19.47 -61.98 -34.68
N GLU A 485 20.62 -62.52 -34.28
CA GLU A 485 21.01 -62.89 -32.91
C GLU A 485 20.39 -61.99 -31.82
N ARG A 486 19.72 -62.61 -30.83
CA ARG A 486 19.19 -61.90 -29.65
C ARG A 486 20.34 -61.18 -28.96
N SER A 487 20.14 -59.89 -28.67
CA SER A 487 21.16 -59.10 -28.00
C SER A 487 21.49 -59.68 -26.63
N GLN A 488 22.79 -59.82 -26.35
CA GLN A 488 23.35 -60.40 -25.13
C GLN A 488 23.61 -59.30 -24.09
N VAL A 489 22.88 -59.35 -22.98
CA VAL A 489 23.03 -58.43 -21.84
C VAL A 489 23.83 -59.10 -20.72
N LEU A 490 24.90 -58.46 -20.25
CA LEU A 490 25.66 -58.94 -19.09
C LEU A 490 25.25 -58.17 -17.83
N ILE A 491 24.88 -58.89 -16.78
CA ILE A 491 24.49 -58.32 -15.48
C ILE A 491 25.58 -58.64 -14.46
N VAL A 492 26.13 -57.62 -13.83
CA VAL A 492 27.16 -57.74 -12.79
C VAL A 492 26.61 -57.14 -11.50
N ASP A 493 26.21 -57.99 -10.56
CA ASP A 493 25.64 -57.58 -9.26
C ASP A 493 25.92 -58.69 -8.24
N ASP A 494 26.36 -58.35 -7.03
CA ASP A 494 26.72 -59.33 -6.00
C ASP A 494 25.49 -60.00 -5.35
N ASN A 495 24.32 -59.35 -5.42
CA ASN A 495 23.08 -59.81 -4.83
C ASN A 495 22.30 -60.77 -5.75
N GLY A 496 22.11 -62.01 -5.29
CA GLY A 496 21.40 -63.06 -6.03
C GLY A 496 19.97 -62.71 -6.42
N LEU A 497 19.21 -62.06 -5.53
CA LEU A 497 17.81 -61.70 -5.78
C LEU A 497 17.69 -60.62 -6.86
N ILE A 498 18.65 -59.68 -6.91
CA ILE A 498 18.68 -58.63 -7.93
C ILE A 498 19.03 -59.24 -9.29
N ARG A 499 20.02 -60.13 -9.35
CA ARG A 499 20.36 -60.86 -10.58
C ARG A 499 19.16 -61.65 -11.14
N GLU A 500 18.45 -62.40 -10.29
CA GLU A 500 17.25 -63.15 -10.68
C GLU A 500 16.16 -62.21 -11.23
N SER A 501 15.86 -61.13 -10.51
CA SER A 501 14.85 -60.17 -10.94
C SER A 501 15.20 -59.49 -12.27
N LEU A 502 16.47 -59.08 -12.48
CA LEU A 502 16.90 -58.44 -13.72
C LEU A 502 16.91 -59.45 -14.89
N LEU A 503 17.34 -60.70 -14.66
CA LEU A 503 17.28 -61.77 -15.66
C LEU A 503 15.85 -61.99 -16.15
N GLU A 504 14.88 -62.07 -15.23
CA GLU A 504 13.46 -62.24 -15.58
C GLU A 504 12.93 -61.06 -16.40
N MET A 505 13.23 -59.82 -15.98
CA MET A 505 12.80 -58.62 -16.69
C MET A 505 13.36 -58.59 -18.12
N ILE A 506 14.65 -58.90 -18.30
CA ILE A 506 15.33 -58.86 -19.61
C ILE A 506 14.85 -60.00 -20.51
N ALA A 507 14.66 -61.20 -19.96
CA ALA A 507 14.08 -62.32 -20.69
C ALA A 507 12.66 -62.00 -21.19
N HIS A 508 11.85 -61.30 -20.40
CA HIS A 508 10.52 -60.86 -20.79
C HIS A 508 10.55 -59.81 -21.92
N MET A 509 11.64 -59.06 -22.06
CA MET A 509 11.86 -58.11 -23.17
C MET A 509 12.37 -58.80 -24.45
N GLY A 510 12.65 -60.10 -24.43
CA GLY A 510 13.11 -60.88 -25.58
C GLY A 510 14.62 -60.83 -25.85
N TYR A 511 15.41 -60.31 -24.91
CA TYR A 511 16.87 -60.33 -24.97
C TYR A 511 17.44 -61.54 -24.23
N ASP A 512 18.65 -61.96 -24.61
CA ASP A 512 19.37 -62.99 -23.87
C ASP A 512 20.24 -62.31 -22.81
N ALA A 513 20.28 -62.87 -21.59
CA ALA A 513 21.03 -62.27 -20.50
C ALA A 513 21.84 -63.30 -19.72
N THR A 514 23.03 -62.89 -19.27
CA THR A 514 23.86 -63.67 -18.35
C THR A 514 24.15 -62.81 -17.13
N ALA A 515 24.02 -63.39 -15.93
CA ALA A 515 24.33 -62.70 -14.69
C ALA A 515 25.52 -63.34 -13.97
N VAL A 516 26.42 -62.51 -13.45
CA VAL A 516 27.64 -62.90 -12.73
C VAL A 516 27.72 -62.14 -11.41
N ALA A 517 28.33 -62.76 -10.40
CA ALA A 517 28.31 -62.24 -9.04
C ALA A 517 29.47 -61.31 -8.68
N ASN A 518 30.52 -61.25 -9.50
CA ASN A 518 31.72 -60.47 -9.22
C ASN A 518 32.44 -60.07 -10.51
N ALA A 519 33.34 -59.09 -10.38
CA ALA A 519 34.13 -58.54 -11.47
C ALA A 519 35.05 -59.57 -12.16
N LYS A 520 35.61 -60.53 -11.41
CA LYS A 520 36.49 -61.57 -11.96
C LYS A 520 35.75 -62.49 -12.93
N ASP A 521 34.56 -62.94 -12.53
CA ASP A 521 33.69 -63.78 -13.36
C ASP A 521 33.15 -63.00 -14.57
N ALA A 522 32.86 -61.71 -14.40
CA ALA A 522 32.48 -60.82 -15.49
C ALA A 522 33.59 -60.69 -16.54
N LEU A 523 34.84 -60.46 -16.12
CA LEU A 523 36.00 -60.38 -17.02
C LEU A 523 36.25 -61.71 -17.73
N ALA A 524 36.21 -62.84 -17.02
CA ALA A 524 36.38 -64.16 -17.60
C ALA A 524 35.29 -64.49 -18.64
N TRP A 525 34.06 -64.02 -18.42
CA TRP A 525 32.96 -64.16 -19.38
C TRP A 525 33.18 -63.30 -20.62
N LEU A 526 33.62 -62.05 -20.43
CA LEU A 526 33.89 -61.08 -21.50
C LEU A 526 35.09 -61.46 -22.39
N ASP A 527 36.03 -62.26 -21.87
CA ASP A 527 37.16 -62.78 -22.66
C ASP A 527 36.71 -63.78 -23.75
N VAL A 528 35.58 -64.46 -23.54
CA VAL A 528 35.12 -65.56 -24.40
C VAL A 528 33.82 -65.21 -25.15
N ARG A 529 33.09 -64.19 -24.72
CA ARG A 529 31.78 -63.81 -25.28
C ARG A 529 31.67 -62.32 -25.54
N ARG A 530 30.84 -61.98 -26.52
CA ARG A 530 30.48 -60.59 -26.84
C ARG A 530 29.29 -60.15 -25.99
N CYS A 531 29.41 -58.99 -25.37
CA CYS A 531 28.34 -58.29 -24.67
C CYS A 531 27.84 -57.14 -25.53
N ASP A 532 26.53 -56.98 -25.60
CA ASP A 532 25.88 -55.90 -26.35
C ASP A 532 25.51 -54.72 -25.45
N VAL A 533 25.14 -54.97 -24.19
CA VAL A 533 24.90 -53.96 -23.14
C VAL A 533 25.26 -54.57 -21.78
N MET A 534 25.89 -53.79 -20.91
CA MET A 534 26.22 -54.23 -19.56
C MET A 534 25.39 -53.48 -18.51
N LEU A 535 24.82 -54.21 -17.58
CA LEU A 535 24.25 -53.68 -16.33
C LEU A 535 25.25 -53.91 -15.21
N LEU A 536 25.72 -52.84 -14.59
CA LEU A 536 26.79 -52.89 -13.60
C LEU A 536 26.35 -52.28 -12.28
N ASP A 537 26.36 -53.07 -11.21
CA ASP A 537 26.28 -52.53 -9.86
C ASP A 537 27.57 -51.79 -9.50
N LEU A 538 27.43 -50.57 -8.98
CA LEU A 538 28.55 -49.79 -8.51
C LEU A 538 29.03 -50.21 -7.11
N HIS A 539 28.16 -50.80 -6.29
CA HIS A 539 28.48 -51.12 -4.89
C HIS A 539 28.66 -52.62 -4.67
N MET A 540 29.78 -53.17 -5.14
CA MET A 540 30.16 -54.58 -4.91
C MET A 540 31.26 -54.71 -3.83
N PRO A 541 31.22 -55.73 -2.95
CA PRO A 541 32.09 -55.84 -1.78
C PRO A 541 33.56 -56.15 -2.09
N ASP A 542 33.88 -56.82 -3.20
CA ASP A 542 35.24 -57.26 -3.52
C ASP A 542 36.01 -56.26 -4.41
N GLN A 543 35.38 -55.79 -5.49
CA GLN A 543 35.92 -54.81 -6.43
C GLN A 543 34.83 -53.79 -6.75
N ASP A 544 35.10 -52.52 -6.45
CA ASP A 544 34.22 -51.39 -6.76
C ASP A 544 33.86 -51.37 -8.27
N GLY A 545 32.59 -51.15 -8.61
CA GLY A 545 32.11 -51.16 -9.99
C GLY A 545 32.83 -50.14 -10.86
N TYR A 546 33.29 -49.01 -10.29
CA TYR A 546 34.13 -48.05 -11.01
C TYR A 546 35.51 -48.64 -11.39
N ALA A 547 36.12 -49.42 -10.50
CA ALA A 547 37.40 -50.07 -10.75
C ALA A 547 37.28 -51.17 -11.81
N PHE A 548 36.20 -51.96 -11.78
CA PHE A 548 35.89 -52.93 -12.82
C PHE A 548 35.65 -52.26 -14.18
N PHE A 549 34.91 -51.16 -14.23
CA PHE A 549 34.66 -50.43 -15.47
C PHE A 549 35.94 -49.88 -16.11
N ALA A 550 36.85 -49.33 -15.29
CA ALA A 550 38.16 -48.87 -15.76
C ALA A 550 39.01 -50.01 -16.34
N GLU A 551 38.99 -51.18 -15.69
CA GLU A 551 39.70 -52.38 -16.16
C GLU A 551 39.10 -52.94 -17.45
N PHE A 552 37.76 -53.00 -17.54
CA PHE A 552 37.04 -53.38 -18.76
C PHE A 552 37.38 -52.48 -19.94
N THR A 553 37.39 -51.15 -19.73
CA THR A 553 37.70 -50.16 -20.77
C THR A 553 39.17 -50.25 -21.22
N ALA A 554 40.09 -50.52 -20.30
CA ALA A 554 41.52 -50.59 -20.59
C ALA A 554 41.94 -51.88 -21.31
N ARG A 555 41.24 -53.01 -21.07
CA ARG A 555 41.60 -54.31 -21.66
C ARG A 555 41.31 -54.39 -23.16
N GLY A 556 40.27 -53.73 -23.64
CA GLY A 556 39.79 -53.88 -25.03
C GLY A 556 39.31 -55.31 -25.34
N GLY A 557 38.61 -55.51 -26.45
CA GLY A 557 38.08 -56.83 -26.82
C GLY A 557 36.85 -56.79 -27.72
N PRO A 558 36.17 -57.93 -27.96
CA PRO A 558 34.96 -58.02 -28.80
C PRO A 558 33.78 -57.15 -28.31
N SER A 559 33.80 -56.83 -27.02
CA SER A 559 32.81 -55.99 -26.32
C SER A 559 33.29 -54.56 -26.10
N ALA A 560 34.44 -54.15 -26.66
CA ALA A 560 34.94 -52.78 -26.56
C ALA A 560 33.94 -51.82 -27.21
N GLY A 561 33.40 -50.89 -26.42
CA GLY A 561 32.36 -49.95 -26.85
C GLY A 561 30.93 -50.37 -26.51
N ALA A 562 30.72 -51.50 -25.81
CA ALA A 562 29.40 -51.83 -25.27
C ALA A 562 28.97 -50.76 -24.24
N PRO A 563 27.76 -50.17 -24.36
CA PRO A 563 27.25 -49.22 -23.39
C PRO A 563 27.07 -49.90 -22.03
N VAL A 564 27.52 -49.21 -20.98
CA VAL A 564 27.39 -49.67 -19.60
C VAL A 564 26.34 -48.82 -18.89
N ILE A 565 25.30 -49.46 -18.38
CA ILE A 565 24.27 -48.85 -17.55
C ILE A 565 24.63 -49.14 -16.09
N ALA A 566 24.92 -48.09 -15.33
CA ALA A 566 25.26 -48.21 -13.92
C ALA A 566 24.00 -48.31 -13.07
N ILE A 567 23.97 -49.25 -12.12
CA ILE A 567 22.90 -49.43 -11.16
C ILE A 567 23.43 -49.07 -9.76
N SER A 568 22.75 -48.17 -9.06
CA SER A 568 23.20 -47.67 -7.75
C SER A 568 22.05 -47.55 -6.74
N ALA A 569 22.34 -47.71 -5.46
CA ALA A 569 21.39 -47.45 -4.38
C ALA A 569 21.14 -45.95 -4.14
N TYR A 570 22.04 -45.08 -4.62
CA TYR A 570 21.96 -43.63 -4.47
C TYR A 570 22.05 -42.94 -5.83
N ALA A 571 21.21 -41.91 -6.03
CA ALA A 571 21.35 -41.01 -7.17
C ALA A 571 22.63 -40.16 -7.00
N PRO A 572 23.48 -40.00 -8.02
CA PRO A 572 24.66 -39.16 -7.91
C PRO A 572 24.29 -37.69 -7.65
N GLU A 573 24.98 -37.04 -6.70
CA GLU A 573 24.69 -35.66 -6.26
C GLU A 573 24.99 -34.57 -7.32
N ALA A 574 25.65 -34.92 -8.43
CA ALA A 574 25.84 -34.08 -9.62
C ALA A 574 26.29 -34.94 -10.82
N PRO A 575 25.99 -34.56 -12.09
CA PRO A 575 26.61 -35.22 -13.23
C PRO A 575 28.12 -34.93 -13.24
N PRO A 576 28.99 -35.95 -13.33
CA PRO A 576 30.40 -35.71 -13.59
C PRO A 576 30.55 -35.14 -15.01
N THR A 577 31.35 -34.08 -15.10
CA THR A 577 31.82 -33.35 -16.27
C THR A 577 31.93 -34.20 -17.56
N ASP A 578 31.36 -33.72 -18.68
CA ASP A 578 31.48 -33.99 -20.15
C ASP A 578 32.08 -35.31 -20.72
N THR A 579 32.43 -36.29 -19.90
CA THR A 579 32.81 -37.65 -20.24
C THR A 579 32.29 -38.57 -19.13
N ALA A 580 30.96 -38.71 -19.05
CA ALA A 580 30.37 -39.67 -18.14
C ALA A 580 30.86 -41.09 -18.54
N PRO A 581 31.44 -41.89 -17.62
CA PRO A 581 31.95 -43.21 -17.94
C PRO A 581 30.83 -44.20 -18.33
N PHE A 582 29.60 -43.95 -17.89
CA PHE A 582 28.46 -44.82 -18.14
C PHE A 582 27.48 -44.19 -19.13
N PHE A 583 26.80 -45.04 -19.89
CA PHE A 583 25.76 -44.64 -20.82
C PHE A 583 24.54 -44.06 -20.11
N GLU A 584 24.12 -44.67 -19.00
CA GLU A 584 22.99 -44.23 -18.20
C GLU A 584 23.11 -44.72 -16.75
N TYR A 585 22.42 -44.06 -15.82
CA TYR A 585 22.34 -44.46 -14.40
C TYR A 585 20.90 -44.83 -14.03
N LEU A 586 20.72 -45.97 -13.36
CA LEU A 586 19.46 -46.41 -12.79
C LEU A 586 19.58 -46.52 -11.27
N VAL A 587 18.56 -46.05 -10.55
CA VAL A 587 18.49 -46.11 -9.08
C VAL A 587 17.74 -47.37 -8.65
N LYS A 588 18.27 -48.12 -7.69
CA LYS A 588 17.59 -49.26 -7.08
C LYS A 588 16.41 -48.76 -6.21
N PRO A 589 15.20 -49.36 -6.28
CA PRO A 589 14.83 -50.52 -7.08
C PRO A 589 14.60 -50.18 -8.57
N VAL A 590 15.19 -50.98 -9.45
CA VAL A 590 15.06 -50.81 -10.91
C VAL A 590 13.69 -51.30 -11.37
N HIS A 591 12.90 -50.43 -11.98
CA HIS A 591 11.57 -50.78 -12.50
C HIS A 591 11.62 -51.22 -13.98
N TYR A 592 10.70 -52.10 -14.38
CA TYR A 592 10.64 -52.71 -15.73
C TYR A 592 10.70 -51.68 -16.87
N GLU A 593 9.86 -50.63 -16.82
CA GLU A 593 9.81 -49.61 -17.88
C GLU A 593 11.09 -48.74 -17.95
N GLN A 594 11.70 -48.47 -16.79
CA GLN A 594 12.97 -47.73 -16.73
C GLN A 594 14.09 -48.55 -17.36
N LEU A 595 14.18 -49.84 -17.01
CA LEU A 595 15.14 -50.77 -17.59
C LEU A 595 14.91 -50.97 -19.09
N ARG A 596 13.66 -51.16 -19.51
CA ARG A 596 13.28 -51.33 -20.93
C ARG A 596 13.71 -50.12 -21.76
N SER A 597 13.42 -48.92 -21.27
CA SER A 597 13.76 -47.67 -21.96
C SER A 597 15.28 -47.47 -22.06
N ALA A 598 16.00 -47.74 -20.98
CA ALA A 598 17.46 -47.63 -20.94
C ALA A 598 18.15 -48.64 -21.87
N LEU A 599 17.69 -49.90 -21.89
CA LEU A 599 18.19 -50.94 -22.79
C LEU A 599 17.91 -50.62 -24.26
N GLN A 600 16.71 -50.12 -24.59
CA GLN A 600 16.37 -49.72 -25.96
C GLN A 600 17.26 -48.57 -26.45
N ARG A 601 17.52 -47.56 -25.61
CA ARG A 601 18.45 -46.47 -25.94
C ARG A 601 19.88 -46.96 -26.12
N ALA A 602 20.36 -47.81 -25.22
CA ALA A 602 21.71 -48.36 -25.25
C ALA A 602 21.96 -49.20 -26.52
N LEU A 603 21.01 -50.08 -26.86
CA LEU A 603 21.09 -50.89 -28.07
C LEU A 603 20.96 -50.05 -29.35
N ALA A 604 20.10 -49.02 -29.35
CA ALA A 604 19.98 -48.11 -30.49
C ALA A 604 21.25 -47.28 -30.70
N ALA A 605 21.89 -46.77 -29.65
CA ALA A 605 23.14 -46.01 -29.74
C ALA A 605 24.29 -46.80 -30.38
N ARG A 606 24.30 -48.13 -30.20
CA ARG A 606 25.28 -49.02 -30.82
C ARG A 606 25.02 -49.26 -32.31
N SER A 607 23.78 -49.14 -32.78
CA SER A 607 23.44 -49.32 -34.20
C SER A 607 23.85 -48.14 -35.11
N VAL A 608 24.32 -47.03 -34.50
CA VAL A 608 24.69 -45.77 -35.18
C VAL A 608 26.22 -45.58 -35.30
N VAL A 609 27.02 -46.52 -34.79
CA VAL A 609 28.50 -46.53 -34.86
C VAL A 609 28.94 -47.72 -35.68
#